data_AF-A0A927XRR9-F1
#
_entry.id   AF-A0A927XRR9-F1
#
_cell.length_a   1.000
_cell.length_b   1.000
_cell.length_c   1.000
_cell.angle_alpha   90.00
_cell.angle_beta   90.00
_cell.angle_gamma   90.00
#
_symmetry.space_group_name_H-M   'P 1'
#
loop_
_entity.id
_entity.type
_entity.pdbx_description
1 polymer ?
#
loop_
_entity_poly.entity_id
_entity_poly.type
_entity_poly.pdbx_seq_one_letter_code
_entity_poly.pdbx_strand_id
1 'polypeptide(L)'
;TWGKRRLAYAINYKTEGWYVLVTFKAPADLPKELERNLEIYDSVLRYLVVKLVEKRSNVKPRAARPAAPVAAPAEEAAVEAAPAVEAAE
;
A
#
# COMPACT_ATOMS: atom_id res chain seq x y z
N THR A 1 2.73 5.57 7.47
CA THR A 1 4.00 4.94 7.05
C THR A 1 5.16 5.84 7.45
N TRP A 2 6.35 5.28 7.72
CA TRP A 2 7.52 6.07 8.14
C TRP A 2 8.33 6.63 6.96
N GLY A 3 8.10 6.12 5.75
CA GLY A 3 8.68 6.63 4.51
C GLY A 3 10.13 6.17 4.28
N LYS A 4 10.81 6.85 3.38
CA LYS A 4 12.23 6.63 3.08
C LYS A 4 13.10 7.16 4.23
N ARG A 5 13.99 6.32 4.75
CA ARG A 5 14.97 6.69 5.79
C ARG A 5 16.34 6.14 5.44
N ARG A 6 17.38 6.84 5.89
CA ARG A 6 18.77 6.39 5.78
C ARG A 6 19.02 5.28 6.81
N LEU A 7 19.65 4.19 6.37
CA LEU A 7 20.02 3.07 7.23
C LEU A 7 21.25 3.45 8.07
N ALA A 8 21.34 2.91 9.30
CA ALA A 8 22.50 3.14 10.17
C ALA A 8 23.79 2.52 9.59
N TYR A 9 23.66 1.41 8.88
CA TYR A 9 24.72 0.71 8.16
C TYR A 9 24.16 0.20 6.83
N ALA A 10 25.04 -0.05 5.86
CA ALA A 10 24.62 -0.57 4.57
C ALA A 10 24.12 -2.02 4.69
N ILE A 11 22.97 -2.31 4.09
CA ILE A 11 22.44 -3.67 3.97
C ILE A 11 22.36 -3.97 2.48
N ASN A 12 23.01 -5.05 2.03
CA ASN A 12 23.13 -5.39 0.59
C ASN A 12 23.56 -4.17 -0.25
N TYR A 13 24.56 -3.43 0.24
CA TYR A 13 25.10 -2.21 -0.38
C TYR A 13 24.12 -1.03 -0.52
N LYS A 14 22.89 -1.15 0.00
CA LYS A 14 21.91 -0.06 0.03
C LYS A 14 22.08 0.75 1.32
N THR A 15 22.09 2.06 1.20
CA THR A 15 22.22 3.02 2.33
C THR A 15 20.88 3.64 2.73
N GLU A 16 19.84 3.41 1.94
CA GLU A 16 18.50 3.95 2.13
C GLU A 16 17.47 2.81 2.04
N GLY A 17 16.41 2.93 2.83
CA GLY A 17 15.33 1.94 2.86
C GLY A 17 13.97 2.58 3.12
N TRP A 18 12.92 1.91 2.67
CA TRP A 18 11.55 2.33 2.94
C TRP A 18 11.02 1.56 4.15
N TYR A 19 10.55 2.28 5.17
CA TYR A 19 10.01 1.67 6.38
C TYR A 19 8.49 1.74 6.42
N VAL A 20 7.87 0.57 6.55
CA VAL A 20 6.43 0.40 6.67
C VAL A 20 6.14 -0.36 7.96
N LEU A 21 5.28 0.20 8.79
CA LEU A 21 4.69 -0.47 9.95
C LEU A 21 3.24 -0.78 9.60
N VAL A 22 2.87 -2.06 9.66
CA VAL A 22 1.50 -2.52 9.46
C VAL A 22 1.08 -3.29 10.70
N THR A 23 -0.08 -2.94 11.24
CA THR A 23 -0.74 -3.74 12.27
C THR A 23 -1.92 -4.41 11.62
N PHE A 24 -1.93 -5.73 11.62
CA PHE A 24 -2.99 -6.54 11.02
C PHE A 24 -3.53 -7.54 12.04
N LYS A 25 -4.77 -7.98 11.80
CA LYS A 25 -5.41 -9.07 12.55
C LYS A 25 -5.60 -10.23 11.58
N ALA A 26 -5.02 -11.37 11.91
CA ALA A 26 -5.00 -12.55 11.03
C ALA A 26 -5.11 -13.85 11.85
N PRO A 27 -5.50 -14.96 11.20
CA PRO A 27 -5.38 -16.30 11.78
C PRO A 27 -3.91 -16.69 12.01
N ALA A 28 -3.69 -17.75 12.79
CA ALA A 28 -2.37 -18.19 13.21
C ALA A 28 -1.48 -18.73 12.07
N ASP A 29 -2.08 -19.11 10.95
CA ASP A 29 -1.38 -19.68 9.80
C ASP A 29 -0.76 -18.61 8.87
N LEU A 30 -1.38 -17.43 8.80
CA LEU A 30 -0.96 -16.34 7.91
C LEU A 30 0.49 -15.87 8.15
N PRO A 31 0.98 -15.70 9.39
CA PRO A 31 2.37 -15.26 9.63
C PRO A 31 3.40 -16.11 8.88
N LYS A 32 3.18 -17.43 8.80
CA LYS A 32 4.10 -18.35 8.11
C LYS A 32 4.11 -18.15 6.60
N GLU A 33 2.94 -17.94 6.00
CA GLU A 33 2.83 -17.65 4.57
C GLU A 33 3.41 -16.27 4.24
N LEU A 34 3.23 -15.30 5.14
CA LEU A 34 3.71 -13.94 4.97
C LEU A 34 5.24 -13.89 5.02
N GLU A 35 5.86 -14.59 5.96
CA GLU A 35 7.32 -14.72 6.03
C GLU A 35 7.89 -15.35 4.77
N ARG A 36 7.29 -16.45 4.27
CA ARG A 36 7.69 -17.08 3.01
C ARG A 36 7.62 -16.13 1.83
N ASN A 37 6.54 -15.36 1.71
CA ASN A 37 6.39 -14.41 0.62
C ASN A 37 7.42 -13.28 0.72
N LEU A 38 7.62 -12.72 1.92
CA LEU A 38 8.60 -11.65 2.15
C LEU A 38 10.05 -12.08 1.93
N GLU A 39 10.36 -13.36 2.11
CA GLU A 39 11.67 -13.93 1.82
C GLU A 39 11.93 -14.09 0.31
N ILE A 40 10.87 -14.39 -0.47
CA ILE A 40 10.95 -14.46 -1.94
C ILE A 40 11.10 -13.06 -2.56
N TYR A 41 10.58 -12.02 -1.91
CA TYR A 41 10.67 -10.66 -2.42
C TYR A 41 12.06 -10.04 -2.18
N ASP A 42 12.92 -10.08 -3.20
CA ASP A 42 14.25 -9.43 -3.22
C ASP A 42 14.23 -7.92 -2.94
N SER A 43 13.07 -7.28 -3.08
CA SER A 43 12.88 -5.86 -2.76
C SER A 43 12.87 -5.58 -1.25
N VAL A 44 12.55 -6.59 -0.43
CA VAL A 44 12.48 -6.47 1.03
C VAL A 44 13.82 -6.84 1.65
N LEU A 45 14.51 -5.84 2.21
CA LEU A 45 15.82 -6.06 2.82
C LEU A 45 15.76 -6.77 4.17
N ARG A 46 14.75 -6.46 4.97
CA ARG A 46 14.55 -7.01 6.31
C ARG A 46 13.10 -6.86 6.71
N TYR A 47 12.54 -7.91 7.31
CA TYR A 47 11.23 -7.89 7.94
C TYR A 47 11.34 -8.34 9.40
N LEU A 48 10.34 -7.98 10.20
CA LEU A 48 10.23 -8.38 11.59
C LEU A 48 8.73 -8.55 11.90
N VAL A 49 8.32 -9.79 12.13
CA VAL A 49 6.95 -10.10 12.56
C VAL A 49 6.94 -10.27 14.07
N VAL A 50 6.09 -9.52 14.76
CA VAL A 50 6.00 -9.55 16.23
C VAL A 50 4.58 -9.89 16.65
N LYS A 51 4.45 -10.86 17.55
CA LYS A 51 3.17 -11.17 18.20
C LYS A 51 2.86 -10.08 19.22
N LEU A 52 1.84 -9.28 18.94
CA LEU A 52 1.31 -8.28 19.86
C LEU A 52 0.44 -8.97 20.92
N VAL A 53 0.93 -9.05 22.17
CA VAL A 53 0.19 -9.60 23.33
C VAL A 53 -0.74 -8.56 23.93
N GLU A 54 -0.31 -7.30 23.99
CA GLU A 54 -1.13 -6.16 24.41
C GLU A 54 -1.10 -5.08 23.32
N LYS A 55 -2.26 -4.49 23.04
CA LYS A 55 -2.38 -3.41 22.04
C LYS A 55 -1.86 -2.10 22.62
N ARG A 56 -0.53 -1.91 22.64
CA ARG A 56 0.09 -0.60 22.89
C ARG A 56 0.15 0.20 21.60
N SER A 57 -0.94 0.86 21.23
CA SER A 57 -0.94 1.79 20.11
C SER A 57 -0.44 3.18 20.55
N ASN A 58 0.87 3.39 20.53
CA ASN A 58 1.49 4.71 20.70
C ASN A 58 1.73 5.39 19.34
N VAL A 59 0.70 5.42 18.50
CA VAL A 59 0.71 6.19 17.26
C VAL A 59 -0.37 7.24 17.40
N LYS A 60 0.02 8.49 17.69
CA LYS A 60 -0.91 9.62 17.58
C LYS A 60 -1.49 9.58 16.17
N PRO A 61 -2.82 9.52 16.01
CA PRO A 61 -3.42 9.52 14.69
C PRO A 61 -2.95 10.78 13.98
N ARG A 62 -2.18 10.59 12.90
CA ARG A 62 -1.85 11.69 12.00
C ARG A 62 -3.19 12.15 11.46
N ALA A 63 -3.64 13.32 11.92
CA ALA A 63 -4.88 13.93 11.46
C ALA A 63 -4.89 13.83 9.93
N ALA A 64 -5.92 13.16 9.42
CA ALA A 64 -6.16 13.11 7.99
C ALA A 64 -6.18 14.57 7.54
N ARG A 65 -5.23 14.95 6.69
CA ARG A 65 -5.33 16.22 5.99
C ARG A 65 -6.66 16.12 5.24
N PRO A 66 -7.68 16.94 5.53
CA PRO A 66 -8.93 16.83 4.82
C PRO A 66 -8.61 17.03 3.36
N ALA A 67 -8.94 16.04 2.54
CA ALA A 67 -8.92 16.18 1.10
C ALA A 67 -9.77 17.40 0.78
N ALA A 68 -9.15 18.44 0.23
CA ALA A 68 -9.88 19.50 -0.43
C ALA A 68 -10.83 18.85 -1.44
N PRO A 69 -12.11 19.24 -1.49
CA PRO A 69 -13.07 18.60 -2.39
C PRO A 69 -12.73 19.02 -3.81
N VAL A 70 -12.01 18.15 -4.53
CA VAL A 70 -11.88 18.28 -5.97
C VAL A 70 -13.04 17.49 -6.57
N ALA A 71 -14.05 18.25 -6.98
CA ALA A 71 -14.99 18.02 -8.07
C ALA A 71 -15.69 16.65 -8.20
N ALA A 72 -17.02 16.77 -8.16
CA ALA A 72 -18.08 15.85 -8.53
C ALA A 72 -17.79 14.85 -9.68
N PRO A 73 -18.48 13.69 -9.65
CA PRO A 73 -18.37 12.63 -10.64
C PRO A 73 -19.04 13.04 -11.96
N ALA A 74 -18.33 12.86 -13.07
CA ALA A 74 -18.88 12.82 -14.42
C ALA A 74 -18.33 11.56 -15.07
N GLU A 75 -19.01 10.45 -14.81
CA GLU A 75 -18.88 9.18 -15.53
C GLU A 75 -20.28 8.86 -16.05
N GLU A 76 -20.59 9.32 -17.28
CA GLU A 76 -21.61 8.82 -18.23
C GLU A 76 -21.85 9.88 -19.33
N ALA A 77 -20.97 9.94 -20.32
CA ALA A 77 -21.28 10.43 -21.67
C ALA A 77 -20.10 10.10 -22.60
N ALA A 78 -20.39 9.46 -23.74
CA ALA A 78 -19.50 9.15 -24.86
C ALA A 78 -18.70 7.83 -24.80
N VAL A 79 -19.36 6.74 -24.38
CA VAL A 79 -19.27 5.50 -25.16
C VAL A 79 -20.32 5.64 -26.26
N GLU A 80 -19.92 5.91 -27.50
CA GLU A 80 -20.55 5.47 -28.76
C GLU A 80 -19.84 6.18 -29.93
N ALA A 81 -18.62 5.73 -30.21
CA ALA A 81 -18.02 5.96 -31.52
C ALA A 81 -18.73 5.02 -32.51
N ALA A 82 -19.31 5.64 -33.53
CA ALA A 82 -20.03 5.08 -34.66
C ALA A 82 -19.48 3.75 -35.22
N PRO A 83 -20.37 3.00 -35.90
CA PRO A 83 -20.16 2.96 -37.34
C PRO A 83 -21.43 3.29 -38.15
N ALA A 84 -21.14 3.72 -39.37
CA ALA A 84 -22.04 4.16 -40.42
C ALA A 84 -22.84 3.03 -41.10
N VAL A 85 -24.08 3.33 -41.49
CA VAL A 85 -24.79 3.01 -42.76
C VAL A 85 -26.19 3.65 -42.66
N GLU A 86 -26.56 4.65 -43.47
CA GLU A 86 -27.11 4.56 -44.83
C GLU A 86 -28.63 4.84 -44.83
N ALA A 87 -29.01 5.90 -45.56
CA ALA A 87 -30.25 6.14 -46.30
C ALA A 87 -31.66 5.96 -45.67
N ALA A 88 -32.52 6.88 -46.11
CA ALA A 88 -33.95 6.77 -46.36
C ALA A 88 -34.91 7.42 -45.34
N GLU A 89 -35.49 8.51 -45.86
CA GLU A 89 -36.82 9.12 -45.61
C GLU A 89 -37.05 9.96 -44.35
#